data_AF-K7RET7-F1
#
_entry.id   AF-K7RET7-F1
#
_cell.length_a   1.000
_cell.length_b   1.000
_cell.length_c   1.000
_cell.angle_alpha   90.00
_cell.angle_beta   90.00
_cell.angle_gamma   90.00
#
_symmetry.space_group_name_H-M   'P 1'
#
loop_
_entity.id
_entity.type
_entity.pdbx_description
1 polymer ?
#
loop_
_entity_poly.entity_id
_entity_poly.type
_entity_poly.pdbx_seq_one_letter_code
_entity_poly.pdbx_strand_id
1 'polypeptide(L)'
;MSALYRSFRPLTFEEVVGQEHVKEPLKRAIREGRLAQAYLFSGPRGVGKTTTARLLAMAVGCTGEGERPCGVCSHCRAVAQGSHPDVLEMDAASNNSVEDVRELRERIHLAPLSAPRKVFILDEAHMLSKSAFNALLKTLEEPPPHVLFVFATTEPERMPPTILSRTQHFRFRRLKEEEIAAKLRRILKEVGREAEEEALRLVARLADGAMRDAESLLDRLLLLEEITLARVEEALGLPPKEGLEGLAEALFQGDTGRALALARALYAQGFAPRSLVGGLLEVLRGHLYAKVEGGKGPSEVALIAAMKALDEGLERLSRRSDALGLEVVLLEAGLPFRTEGTPAPPPSKAEARPLEPPKDPAPPAQEAPPVRAFLDALKPTLRAFVREAEIALEGDTLYLRFPEAKAFHHQKALEHRAALLPVAAQVFGVRALEIQKGEGAEKKSPLTAPESTKKASPPRGLREELPPSQSPPPPPREEAKDPLPEAPEDPETLLRHLARRLGGRLLWVRKPRAEEAEEPLSEDEIGGNGI
;
A
#
# COMPACT_ATOMS: atom_id res chain seq x y z
N MET A 1 -18.18 26.71 9.43
CA MET A 1 -17.28 27.42 8.50
C MET A 1 -17.00 26.49 7.32
N SER A 2 -16.83 27.02 6.11
CA SER A 2 -16.31 26.20 5.01
C SER A 2 -14.87 25.78 5.32
N ALA A 3 -14.48 24.57 4.90
CA ALA A 3 -13.14 24.06 5.14
C ALA A 3 -12.06 25.02 4.62
N LEU A 4 -10.97 25.20 5.37
CA LEU A 4 -9.91 26.18 5.07
C LEU A 4 -9.38 26.06 3.64
N TYR A 5 -9.19 24.83 3.14
CA TYR A 5 -8.67 24.59 1.78
C TYR A 5 -9.59 25.07 0.65
N ARG A 6 -10.85 25.39 0.97
CA ARG A 6 -11.79 26.04 0.04
C ARG A 6 -11.77 27.55 0.22
N SER A 7 -11.79 28.03 1.47
CA SER A 7 -11.83 29.46 1.79
C SER A 7 -10.55 30.19 1.42
N PHE A 8 -9.39 29.57 1.67
CA PHE A 8 -8.05 30.13 1.42
C PHE A 8 -7.45 29.59 0.11
N ARG A 9 -8.32 29.17 -0.82
CA ARG A 9 -7.88 28.78 -2.16
C ARG A 9 -7.37 30.02 -2.90
N PRO A 10 -6.14 29.99 -3.43
CA PRO A 10 -5.57 31.11 -4.18
C PRO A 10 -6.49 31.64 -5.28
N LEU A 11 -6.64 32.97 -5.34
CA LEU A 11 -7.35 33.70 -6.40
C LEU A 11 -6.39 34.40 -7.38
N THR A 12 -5.12 34.49 -7.02
CA THR A 12 -4.04 35.05 -7.84
C THR A 12 -2.85 34.08 -7.90
N PHE A 13 -1.95 34.26 -8.88
CA PHE A 13 -0.73 33.45 -8.96
C PHE A 13 0.22 33.73 -7.77
N GLU A 14 0.23 34.94 -7.22
CA GLU A 14 1.09 35.30 -6.08
C GLU A 14 0.71 34.58 -4.78
N GLU A 15 -0.58 34.27 -4.60
CA GLU A 15 -1.07 33.51 -3.47
C GLU A 15 -0.71 32.01 -3.55
N VAL A 16 -0.33 31.51 -4.72
CA VAL A 16 0.15 30.14 -4.88
C VAL A 16 1.55 30.03 -4.30
N VAL A 17 1.65 29.25 -3.23
CA VAL A 17 2.91 29.02 -2.51
C VAL A 17 3.85 28.14 -3.35
N GLY A 18 5.10 28.59 -3.48
CA GLY A 18 6.14 27.91 -4.25
C GLY A 18 5.80 27.80 -5.74
N GLN A 19 6.34 26.76 -6.39
CA GLN A 19 6.11 26.45 -7.82
C GLN A 19 6.48 27.57 -8.80
N GLU A 20 7.50 28.39 -8.51
CA GLU A 20 7.89 29.50 -9.40
C GLU A 20 8.19 29.05 -10.83
N HIS A 21 8.77 27.86 -10.99
CA HIS A 21 9.05 27.25 -12.29
C HIS A 21 7.78 26.92 -13.11
N VAL A 22 6.60 26.92 -12.51
CA VAL A 22 5.30 26.79 -13.18
C VAL A 22 4.61 28.15 -13.31
N LYS A 23 4.62 28.95 -12.25
CA LYS A 23 3.94 30.24 -12.21
C LYS A 23 4.52 31.24 -13.21
N GLU A 24 5.85 31.43 -13.22
CA GLU A 24 6.47 32.46 -14.06
C GLU A 24 6.25 32.21 -15.57
N PRO A 25 6.43 30.99 -16.11
CA PRO A 25 6.16 30.75 -17.53
C PRO A 25 4.68 30.94 -17.89
N LEU A 26 3.74 30.54 -17.02
CA LEU A 26 2.31 30.74 -17.24
C LEU A 26 1.95 32.23 -17.24
N LYS A 27 2.42 32.99 -16.24
CA LYS A 27 2.23 34.45 -16.17
C LYS A 27 2.76 35.13 -17.42
N ARG A 28 3.95 34.72 -17.89
CA ARG A 28 4.55 35.25 -19.13
C ARG A 28 3.68 34.93 -20.36
N ALA A 29 3.25 33.67 -20.51
CA ALA A 29 2.41 33.24 -21.63
C ALA A 29 1.06 33.98 -21.67
N ILE A 30 0.46 34.25 -20.51
CA ILE A 30 -0.76 35.06 -20.37
C ILE A 30 -0.51 36.48 -20.84
N ARG A 31 0.55 37.14 -20.33
CA ARG A 31 0.89 38.52 -20.67
C ARG A 31 1.20 38.70 -22.15
N GLU A 32 1.85 37.71 -22.76
CA GLU A 32 2.25 37.75 -24.16
C GLU A 32 1.17 37.25 -25.12
N GLY A 33 0.03 36.77 -24.61
CA GLY A 33 -1.06 36.21 -25.42
C GLY A 33 -0.68 34.90 -26.15
N ARG A 34 0.37 34.21 -25.70
CA ARG A 34 0.92 32.99 -26.32
C ARG A 34 0.58 31.72 -25.54
N LEU A 35 -0.67 31.61 -25.10
CA LEU A 35 -1.17 30.41 -24.43
C LEU A 35 -1.28 29.24 -25.41
N ALA A 36 -0.72 28.10 -25.02
CA ALA A 36 -0.91 26.83 -25.70
C ALA A 36 -2.39 26.41 -25.68
N GLN A 37 -2.76 25.48 -26.55
CA GLN A 37 -4.12 24.95 -26.61
C GLN A 37 -4.36 23.87 -25.55
N ALA A 38 -3.31 23.22 -25.06
CA ALA A 38 -3.40 22.18 -24.04
C ALA A 38 -2.20 22.21 -23.07
N TYR A 39 -2.52 22.07 -21.79
CA TYR A 39 -1.56 22.02 -20.69
C TYR A 39 -1.70 20.72 -19.92
N LEU A 40 -0.59 20.15 -19.47
CA LEU A 40 -0.56 19.03 -18.53
C LEU A 40 0.13 19.47 -17.25
N PHE A 41 -0.58 19.41 -16.14
CA PHE A 41 -0.09 19.67 -14.79
C PHE A 41 0.07 18.35 -14.07
N SER A 42 1.32 17.93 -13.83
CA SER A 42 1.58 16.68 -13.10
C SER A 42 2.30 16.91 -11.79
N GLY A 43 2.16 15.98 -10.84
CA GLY A 43 2.90 16.01 -9.59
C GLY A 43 2.08 15.49 -8.42
N PRO A 44 2.64 15.47 -7.20
CA PRO A 44 1.99 14.90 -6.02
C PRO A 44 0.61 15.54 -5.74
N ARG A 45 -0.24 14.84 -4.99
CA ARG A 45 -1.54 15.41 -4.57
C ARG A 45 -1.33 16.63 -3.67
N GLY A 46 -2.29 17.55 -3.67
CA GLY A 46 -2.31 18.69 -2.74
C GLY A 46 -1.27 19.81 -2.97
N VAL A 47 -0.44 19.74 -4.03
CA VAL A 47 0.59 20.75 -4.34
C VAL A 47 0.08 21.96 -5.16
N GLY A 48 -1.21 22.01 -5.49
CA GLY A 48 -1.83 23.15 -6.16
C GLY A 48 -2.14 23.00 -7.66
N LYS A 49 -2.10 21.77 -8.23
CA LYS A 49 -2.38 21.53 -9.67
C LYS A 49 -3.73 22.12 -10.14
N THR A 50 -4.83 21.66 -9.54
CA THR A 50 -6.19 22.08 -9.88
C THR A 50 -6.42 23.56 -9.56
N THR A 51 -5.80 24.07 -8.49
CA THR A 51 -5.82 25.51 -8.16
C THR A 51 -5.20 26.32 -9.29
N THR A 52 -4.00 25.97 -9.76
CA THR A 52 -3.33 26.66 -10.86
C THR A 52 -4.11 26.52 -12.17
N ALA A 53 -4.78 25.38 -12.41
CA ALA A 53 -5.67 25.21 -13.55
C ALA A 53 -6.84 26.20 -13.53
N ARG A 54 -7.47 26.38 -12.37
CA ARG A 54 -8.51 27.40 -12.19
C ARG A 54 -7.97 28.82 -12.38
N LEU A 55 -6.79 29.13 -11.85
CA LEU A 55 -6.16 30.45 -12.05
C LEU A 55 -5.89 30.74 -13.52
N LEU A 56 -5.45 29.75 -14.29
CA LEU A 56 -5.29 29.87 -15.73
C LEU A 56 -6.64 30.15 -16.42
N ALA A 57 -7.69 29.40 -16.05
CA ALA A 57 -9.05 29.61 -16.57
C ALA A 57 -9.61 31.01 -16.21
N MET A 58 -9.33 31.49 -15.01
CA MET A 58 -9.65 32.85 -14.59
C MET A 58 -8.88 33.87 -15.43
N ALA A 59 -7.58 33.67 -15.67
CA ALA A 59 -6.73 34.63 -16.37
C ALA A 59 -7.16 34.81 -17.84
N VAL A 60 -7.60 33.72 -18.48
CA VAL A 60 -8.04 33.70 -19.88
C VAL A 60 -9.23 34.62 -20.14
N GLY A 61 -10.22 34.64 -19.25
CA GLY A 61 -11.41 35.49 -19.37
C GLY A 61 -11.44 36.71 -18.45
N CYS A 62 -10.34 36.99 -17.73
CA CYS A 62 -10.29 38.09 -16.78
C CYS A 62 -10.49 39.45 -17.48
N THR A 63 -11.49 40.19 -17.01
CA THR A 63 -11.83 41.55 -17.48
C THR A 63 -11.31 42.66 -16.57
N GLY A 64 -10.70 42.31 -15.43
CA GLY A 64 -10.07 43.28 -14.53
C GLY A 64 -8.83 43.93 -15.14
N GLU A 65 -8.52 45.13 -14.67
CA GLU A 65 -7.30 45.87 -15.02
C GLU A 65 -6.09 45.31 -14.27
N GLY A 66 -4.90 45.41 -14.88
CA GLY A 66 -3.65 44.98 -14.27
C GLY A 66 -3.34 43.49 -14.45
N GLU A 67 -2.83 42.85 -13.40
CA GLU A 67 -2.35 41.47 -13.43
C GLU A 67 -3.52 40.47 -13.50
N ARG A 68 -3.39 39.47 -14.39
CA ARG A 68 -4.43 38.46 -14.63
C ARG A 68 -4.02 37.13 -13.98
N PRO A 69 -4.90 36.46 -13.22
CA PRO A 69 -6.27 36.86 -12.90
C PRO A 69 -6.33 37.91 -11.77
N CYS A 70 -7.34 38.80 -11.82
CA CYS A 70 -7.55 39.81 -10.78
C CYS A 70 -8.29 39.30 -9.54
N GLY A 71 -8.87 38.10 -9.59
CA GLY A 71 -9.66 37.50 -8.51
C GLY A 71 -11.03 38.14 -8.22
N VAL A 72 -11.26 39.39 -8.66
CA VAL A 72 -12.43 40.18 -8.24
C VAL A 72 -13.47 40.45 -9.32
N CYS A 73 -13.17 40.28 -10.61
CA CYS A 73 -14.14 40.50 -11.68
C CYS A 73 -15.21 39.39 -11.74
N SER A 74 -16.32 39.62 -12.45
CA SER A 74 -17.43 38.66 -12.57
C SER A 74 -16.96 37.30 -13.11
N HIS A 75 -16.10 37.30 -14.14
CA HIS A 75 -15.48 36.08 -14.68
C HIS A 75 -14.69 35.32 -13.60
N CYS A 76 -13.76 36.00 -12.93
CA CYS A 76 -12.93 35.37 -11.89
C CYS A 76 -13.77 34.79 -10.74
N ARG A 77 -14.77 35.53 -10.25
CA ARG A 77 -15.67 35.04 -9.18
C ARG A 77 -16.46 33.81 -9.60
N ALA A 78 -17.03 33.81 -10.81
CA ALA A 78 -17.79 32.67 -11.32
C ALA A 78 -16.92 31.42 -11.49
N VAL A 79 -15.68 31.58 -12.01
CA VAL A 79 -14.72 30.47 -12.11
C VAL A 79 -14.29 29.99 -10.72
N ALA A 80 -14.06 30.91 -9.76
CA ALA A 80 -13.67 30.54 -8.39
C ALA A 80 -14.75 29.69 -7.71
N GLN A 81 -16.01 30.05 -7.91
CA GLN A 81 -17.19 29.34 -7.41
C GLN A 81 -17.50 28.06 -8.18
N GLY A 82 -16.87 27.83 -9.34
CA GLY A 82 -17.14 26.67 -10.20
C GLY A 82 -18.48 26.74 -10.93
N SER A 83 -19.03 27.93 -11.13
CA SER A 83 -20.34 28.16 -11.75
C SER A 83 -20.26 28.75 -13.17
N HIS A 84 -19.05 28.94 -13.70
CA HIS A 84 -18.85 29.56 -15.00
C HIS A 84 -19.21 28.61 -16.16
N PRO A 85 -20.10 28.98 -17.10
CA PRO A 85 -20.59 28.07 -18.15
C PRO A 85 -19.50 27.66 -19.16
N ASP A 86 -18.53 28.55 -19.41
CA ASP A 86 -17.41 28.28 -20.32
C ASP A 86 -16.19 27.64 -19.62
N VAL A 87 -16.26 27.32 -18.32
CA VAL A 87 -15.19 26.61 -17.62
C VAL A 87 -15.77 25.32 -17.05
N LEU A 88 -15.44 24.21 -17.69
CA LEU A 88 -15.88 22.89 -17.25
C LEU A 88 -14.75 22.21 -16.49
N GLU A 89 -14.96 21.97 -15.19
CA GLU A 89 -14.07 21.14 -14.38
C GLU A 89 -14.71 19.77 -14.18
N MET A 90 -14.01 18.73 -14.62
CA MET A 90 -14.45 17.34 -14.51
C MET A 90 -13.38 16.53 -13.79
N ASP A 91 -13.78 15.87 -12.71
CA ASP A 91 -12.96 14.86 -12.06
C ASP A 91 -13.10 13.53 -12.82
N ALA A 92 -12.03 13.10 -13.47
CA ALA A 92 -12.00 11.89 -14.28
C ALA A 92 -12.09 10.62 -13.44
N ALA A 93 -11.83 10.66 -12.13
CA ALA A 93 -12.07 9.50 -11.27
C ALA A 93 -13.57 9.21 -11.12
N SER A 94 -14.40 10.27 -11.16
CA SER A 94 -15.85 10.20 -10.97
C SER A 94 -16.64 10.17 -12.28
N ASN A 95 -16.07 10.70 -13.38
CA ASN A 95 -16.73 10.85 -14.68
C ASN A 95 -15.90 10.18 -15.79
N ASN A 96 -15.71 8.87 -15.71
CA ASN A 96 -14.90 8.08 -16.66
C ASN A 96 -15.71 7.29 -17.68
N SER A 97 -17.05 7.46 -17.70
CA SER A 97 -17.90 6.69 -18.60
C SER A 97 -17.71 7.15 -20.05
N VAL A 98 -18.03 6.26 -21.00
CA VAL A 98 -17.98 6.60 -22.43
C VAL A 98 -18.95 7.74 -22.76
N GLU A 99 -20.05 7.84 -22.00
CA GLU A 99 -21.08 8.86 -22.22
C GLU A 99 -20.61 10.25 -21.77
N ASP A 100 -19.96 10.35 -20.60
CA ASP A 100 -19.41 11.62 -20.10
C ASP A 100 -18.44 12.25 -21.12
N VAL A 101 -17.68 11.41 -21.80
CA VAL A 101 -16.69 11.85 -22.79
C VAL A 101 -17.34 12.22 -24.12
N ARG A 102 -18.43 11.54 -24.50
CA ARG A 102 -19.24 11.94 -25.65
C ARG A 102 -19.86 13.31 -25.42
N GLU A 103 -20.45 13.52 -24.25
CA GLU A 103 -21.03 14.81 -23.86
C GLU A 103 -19.95 15.91 -23.81
N LEU A 104 -18.77 15.61 -23.26
CA LEU A 104 -17.62 16.51 -23.28
C LEU A 104 -17.25 16.89 -24.72
N ARG A 105 -17.20 15.92 -25.64
CA ARG A 105 -16.87 16.16 -27.05
C ARG A 105 -17.88 17.05 -27.75
N GLU A 106 -19.17 16.85 -27.51
CA GLU A 106 -20.21 17.72 -28.06
C GLU A 106 -20.03 19.16 -27.55
N ARG A 107 -19.77 19.32 -26.25
CA ARG A 107 -19.54 20.63 -25.63
C ARG A 107 -18.28 21.34 -26.15
N ILE A 108 -17.25 20.61 -26.57
CA ILE A 108 -15.99 21.15 -27.10
C ILE A 108 -16.22 21.94 -28.40
N HIS A 109 -17.14 21.49 -29.27
CA HIS A 109 -17.38 22.13 -30.56
C HIS A 109 -18.32 23.34 -30.48
N LEU A 110 -18.97 23.54 -29.33
CA LEU A 110 -19.84 24.70 -29.10
C LEU A 110 -19.01 25.95 -28.79
N ALA A 111 -19.37 27.06 -29.44
CA ALA A 111 -18.76 28.35 -29.18
C ALA A 111 -18.91 28.77 -27.69
N PRO A 112 -17.95 29.53 -27.13
CA PRO A 112 -18.08 30.07 -25.79
C PRO A 112 -19.27 31.04 -25.69
N LEU A 113 -19.95 31.05 -24.55
CA LEU A 113 -21.08 31.95 -24.30
C LEU A 113 -20.62 33.37 -23.95
N SER A 114 -19.58 33.49 -23.13
CA SER A 114 -19.19 34.77 -22.51
C SER A 114 -17.68 34.96 -22.38
N ALA A 115 -16.92 33.88 -22.22
CA ALA A 115 -15.46 33.93 -22.14
C ALA A 115 -14.81 33.91 -23.53
N PRO A 116 -13.59 34.46 -23.71
CA PRO A 116 -12.88 34.41 -25.00
C PRO A 116 -12.47 32.99 -25.41
N ARG A 117 -12.31 32.07 -24.44
CA ARG A 117 -12.08 30.64 -24.69
C ARG A 117 -12.88 29.81 -23.68
N LYS A 118 -13.33 28.64 -24.13
CA LYS A 118 -13.88 27.58 -23.32
C LYS A 118 -12.75 26.74 -22.73
N VAL A 119 -12.73 26.62 -21.41
CA VAL A 119 -11.65 25.95 -20.69
C VAL A 119 -12.16 24.63 -20.11
N PHE A 120 -11.45 23.54 -20.40
CA PHE A 120 -11.74 22.21 -19.88
C PHE A 120 -10.63 21.79 -18.92
N ILE A 121 -10.97 21.67 -17.64
CA ILE A 121 -10.08 21.19 -16.59
C ILE A 121 -10.44 19.73 -16.31
N LEU A 122 -9.51 18.82 -16.58
CA LEU A 122 -9.67 17.39 -16.38
C LEU A 122 -8.77 16.97 -15.22
N ASP A 123 -9.34 16.87 -14.02
CA ASP A 123 -8.62 16.45 -12.82
C ASP A 123 -8.52 14.92 -12.74
N GLU A 124 -7.43 14.43 -12.14
CA GLU A 124 -7.03 13.02 -12.16
C GLU A 124 -7.14 12.35 -13.54
N ALA A 125 -6.70 13.07 -14.59
CA ALA A 125 -6.89 12.68 -15.98
C ALA A 125 -6.38 11.26 -16.33
N HIS A 126 -5.41 10.73 -15.57
CA HIS A 126 -4.91 9.36 -15.73
C HIS A 126 -5.96 8.27 -15.45
N MET A 127 -7.09 8.64 -14.84
CA MET A 127 -8.23 7.76 -14.58
C MET A 127 -9.20 7.66 -15.76
N LEU A 128 -9.03 8.48 -16.81
CA LEU A 128 -9.81 8.36 -18.04
C LEU A 128 -9.54 7.01 -18.73
N SER A 129 -10.60 6.44 -19.30
CA SER A 129 -10.50 5.23 -20.09
C SER A 129 -9.70 5.46 -21.40
N LYS A 130 -9.14 4.40 -21.98
CA LYS A 130 -8.41 4.50 -23.25
C LYS A 130 -9.29 5.04 -24.39
N SER A 131 -10.55 4.62 -24.42
CA SER A 131 -11.54 5.11 -25.38
C SER A 131 -11.80 6.61 -25.20
N ALA A 132 -11.84 7.09 -23.96
CA ALA A 132 -11.99 8.51 -23.65
C ALA A 132 -10.82 9.34 -24.21
N PHE A 133 -9.58 8.91 -23.97
CA PHE A 133 -8.42 9.58 -24.53
C PHE A 133 -8.43 9.59 -26.06
N ASN A 134 -8.75 8.46 -26.69
CA ASN A 134 -8.82 8.38 -28.15
C ASN A 134 -9.88 9.32 -28.74
N ALA A 135 -11.00 9.52 -28.04
CA ALA A 135 -12.01 10.48 -28.44
C ALA A 135 -11.52 11.93 -28.40
N LEU A 136 -10.62 12.25 -27.47
CA LEU A 136 -10.02 13.58 -27.35
C LEU A 136 -8.86 13.82 -28.32
N LEU A 137 -8.19 12.77 -28.84
CA LEU A 137 -7.00 12.91 -29.70
C LEU A 137 -7.24 13.76 -30.94
N LYS A 138 -8.34 13.54 -31.66
CA LYS A 138 -8.68 14.34 -32.85
C LYS A 138 -8.82 15.82 -32.51
N THR A 139 -9.42 16.10 -31.35
CA THR A 139 -9.57 17.47 -30.85
C THR A 139 -8.23 18.06 -30.42
N LEU A 140 -7.33 17.27 -29.83
CA LEU A 140 -6.02 17.78 -29.41
C LEU A 140 -5.05 17.98 -30.58
N GLU A 141 -5.24 17.28 -31.69
CA GLU A 141 -4.49 17.48 -32.94
C GLU A 141 -4.89 18.77 -33.63
N GLU A 142 -6.19 19.03 -33.73
CA GLU A 142 -6.74 20.21 -34.39
C GLU A 142 -7.80 20.89 -33.50
N PRO A 143 -7.43 21.46 -32.34
CA PRO A 143 -8.39 22.02 -31.42
C PRO A 143 -8.99 23.31 -32.00
N PRO A 144 -10.29 23.54 -31.78
CA PRO A 144 -10.89 24.82 -32.13
C PRO A 144 -10.12 25.96 -31.42
N PRO A 145 -9.94 27.13 -32.07
CA PRO A 145 -9.12 28.23 -31.54
C PRO A 145 -9.66 28.80 -30.21
N HIS A 146 -10.93 28.53 -29.91
CA HIS A 146 -11.61 28.95 -28.70
C HIS A 146 -11.55 27.92 -27.58
N VAL A 147 -10.81 26.82 -27.71
CA VAL A 147 -10.74 25.76 -26.68
C VAL A 147 -9.37 25.76 -26.00
N LEU A 148 -9.38 25.55 -24.69
CA LEU A 148 -8.19 25.36 -23.87
C LEU A 148 -8.36 24.13 -22.97
N PHE A 149 -7.46 23.16 -23.07
CA PHE A 149 -7.42 22.01 -22.17
C PHE A 149 -6.39 22.18 -21.06
N VAL A 150 -6.75 21.76 -19.86
CA VAL A 150 -5.84 21.62 -18.73
C VAL A 150 -6.05 20.25 -18.09
N PHE A 151 -5.11 19.35 -18.31
CA PHE A 151 -5.08 18.04 -17.68
C PHE A 151 -4.32 18.14 -16.36
N ALA A 152 -4.86 17.63 -15.27
CA ALA A 152 -4.16 17.49 -13.99
C ALA A 152 -4.04 16.01 -13.61
N THR A 153 -2.86 15.57 -13.14
CA THR A 153 -2.64 14.16 -12.78
C THR A 153 -1.59 13.99 -11.68
N THR A 154 -1.75 12.99 -10.82
CA THR A 154 -0.68 12.50 -9.93
C THR A 154 0.30 11.54 -10.60
N GLU A 155 -0.14 10.83 -11.64
CA GLU A 155 0.56 9.73 -12.30
C GLU A 155 0.77 10.05 -13.79
N PRO A 156 1.77 10.88 -14.16
CA PRO A 156 2.02 11.26 -15.54
C PRO A 156 2.42 10.07 -16.44
N GLU A 157 3.04 9.02 -15.88
CA GLU A 157 3.45 7.81 -16.58
C GLU A 157 2.27 6.96 -17.08
N ARG A 158 1.09 7.13 -16.50
CA ARG A 158 -0.15 6.48 -16.96
C ARG A 158 -0.84 7.24 -18.09
N MET A 159 -0.40 8.47 -18.38
CA MET A 159 -0.94 9.25 -19.48
C MET A 159 -0.44 8.67 -20.83
N PRO A 160 -1.30 8.59 -21.85
CA PRO A 160 -0.86 8.15 -23.17
C PRO A 160 0.23 9.06 -23.76
N PRO A 161 1.31 8.51 -24.37
CA PRO A 161 2.35 9.31 -25.02
C PRO A 161 1.83 10.27 -26.11
N THR A 162 0.70 9.92 -26.72
CA THR A 162 0.00 10.74 -27.72
C THR A 162 -0.58 12.03 -27.13
N ILE A 163 -1.01 12.01 -25.86
CA ILE A 163 -1.47 13.20 -25.13
C ILE A 163 -0.26 14.01 -24.68
N LEU A 164 0.75 13.35 -24.10
CA LEU A 164 1.97 14.02 -23.61
C LEU A 164 2.62 14.87 -24.69
N SER A 165 2.75 14.34 -25.92
CA SER A 165 3.38 15.04 -27.05
C SER A 165 2.59 16.27 -27.55
N ARG A 166 1.30 16.41 -27.21
CA ARG A 166 0.42 17.50 -27.64
C ARG A 166 0.12 18.51 -26.52
N THR A 167 0.72 18.33 -25.36
CA THR A 167 0.50 19.19 -24.18
C THR A 167 1.78 19.90 -23.76
N GLN A 168 1.65 21.14 -23.30
CA GLN A 168 2.75 21.77 -22.57
C GLN A 168 2.77 21.22 -21.13
N HIS A 169 3.81 20.45 -20.81
CA HIS A 169 3.90 19.75 -19.53
C HIS A 169 4.60 20.59 -18.46
N PHE A 170 3.90 20.85 -17.36
CA PHE A 170 4.42 21.46 -16.14
C PHE A 170 4.39 20.47 -14.98
N ARG A 171 5.56 20.22 -14.40
CA ARG A 171 5.72 19.32 -13.25
C ARG A 171 5.75 20.12 -11.95
N PHE A 172 4.76 19.92 -11.11
CA PHE A 172 4.68 20.45 -9.75
C PHE A 172 5.54 19.62 -8.81
N ARG A 173 6.15 20.29 -7.84
CA ARG A 173 7.04 19.68 -6.84
C ARG A 173 6.36 19.66 -5.47
N ARG A 174 6.88 18.87 -4.53
CA ARG A 174 6.50 19.00 -3.13
C ARG A 174 6.92 20.38 -2.62
N LEU A 175 6.08 20.99 -1.81
CA LEU A 175 6.41 22.24 -1.13
C LEU A 175 7.39 21.98 0.01
N LYS A 176 8.21 22.97 0.32
CA LYS A 176 9.11 22.89 1.48
C LYS A 176 8.32 23.11 2.78
N GLU A 177 8.84 22.57 3.88
CA GLU A 177 8.20 22.72 5.20
C GLU A 177 8.06 24.21 5.58
N GLU A 178 9.07 25.04 5.28
CA GLU A 178 9.05 26.46 5.60
C GLU A 178 7.99 27.21 4.79
N GLU A 179 7.77 26.81 3.53
CA GLU A 179 6.76 27.39 2.65
C GLU A 179 5.35 27.08 3.17
N ILE A 180 5.12 25.84 3.62
CA ILE A 180 3.85 25.41 4.22
C ILE A 180 3.62 26.15 5.54
N ALA A 181 4.57 26.10 6.48
CA ALA A 181 4.46 26.77 7.78
C ALA A 181 4.21 28.27 7.62
N ALA A 182 4.89 28.93 6.67
CA ALA A 182 4.66 30.33 6.37
C ALA A 182 3.23 30.62 5.89
N LYS A 183 2.63 29.75 5.06
CA LYS A 183 1.23 29.88 4.66
C LYS A 183 0.28 29.67 5.83
N LEU A 184 0.47 28.62 6.63
CA LEU A 184 -0.37 28.34 7.79
C LEU A 184 -0.35 29.52 8.77
N ARG A 185 0.83 30.14 8.99
CA ARG A 185 0.95 31.36 9.80
C ARG A 185 0.16 32.53 9.25
N ARG A 186 0.13 32.72 7.92
CA ARG A 186 -0.68 33.78 7.28
C ARG A 186 -2.17 33.53 7.49
N ILE A 187 -2.62 32.29 7.26
CA ILE A 187 -4.01 31.87 7.49
C ILE A 187 -4.42 32.15 8.93
N LEU A 188 -3.59 31.75 9.92
CA LEU A 188 -3.84 32.00 11.34
C LEU A 188 -4.00 33.49 11.68
N LYS A 189 -3.13 34.34 11.12
CA LYS A 189 -3.24 35.80 11.29
C LYS A 189 -4.56 36.35 10.74
N GLU A 190 -5.01 35.88 9.58
CA GLU A 190 -6.27 36.31 8.97
C GLU A 190 -7.50 35.85 9.77
N VAL A 191 -7.45 34.68 10.41
CA VAL A 191 -8.53 34.20 11.31
C VAL A 191 -8.40 34.70 12.75
N GLY A 192 -7.40 35.53 13.07
CA GLY A 192 -7.19 36.09 14.41
C GLY A 192 -6.74 35.07 15.46
N ARG A 193 -5.93 34.08 15.07
CA ARG A 193 -5.39 33.03 15.93
C ARG A 193 -3.86 33.03 15.91
N GLU A 194 -3.27 32.52 16.98
CA GLU A 194 -1.82 32.35 17.11
C GLU A 194 -1.49 30.87 17.35
N ALA A 195 -0.29 30.48 16.94
CA ALA A 195 0.24 29.14 17.13
C ALA A 195 1.74 29.19 17.40
N GLU A 196 2.24 28.21 18.14
CA GLU A 196 3.67 28.00 18.32
C GLU A 196 4.32 27.62 16.98
N GLU A 197 5.52 28.14 16.74
CA GLU A 197 6.24 27.91 15.48
C GLU A 197 6.55 26.42 15.25
N GLU A 198 6.93 25.69 16.30
CA GLU A 198 7.20 24.25 16.22
C GLU A 198 5.93 23.44 15.93
N ALA A 199 4.76 23.90 16.40
CA ALA A 199 3.48 23.28 16.06
C ALA A 199 3.17 23.42 14.55
N LEU A 200 3.44 24.58 13.96
CA LEU A 200 3.27 24.80 12.52
C LEU A 200 4.25 23.98 11.68
N ARG A 201 5.51 23.86 12.14
CA ARG A 201 6.52 23.00 11.51
C ARG A 201 6.13 21.52 11.58
N LEU A 202 5.59 21.06 12.71
CA LEU A 202 5.05 19.71 12.83
C LEU A 202 3.95 19.45 11.80
N VAL A 203 2.97 20.35 11.68
CA VAL A 203 1.90 20.22 10.66
C VAL A 203 2.47 20.23 9.24
N ALA A 204 3.44 21.10 8.96
CA ALA A 204 4.09 21.17 7.66
C ALA A 204 4.83 19.86 7.29
N ARG A 205 5.54 19.27 8.26
CA ARG A 205 6.21 17.98 8.11
C ARG A 205 5.22 16.85 7.86
N LEU A 206 4.14 16.78 8.65
CA LEU A 206 3.09 15.76 8.49
C LEU A 206 2.35 15.88 7.15
N ALA A 207 2.26 17.09 6.61
CA ALA A 207 1.64 17.33 5.31
C ALA A 207 2.51 16.86 4.12
N ASP A 208 3.79 16.53 4.34
CA ASP A 208 4.68 15.93 3.34
C ASP A 208 4.69 16.67 1.99
N GLY A 209 4.70 18.01 2.05
CA GLY A 209 4.72 18.87 0.88
C GLY A 209 3.35 19.14 0.23
N ALA A 210 2.26 18.59 0.76
CA ALA A 210 0.89 18.78 0.27
C ALA A 210 0.15 19.89 1.05
N MET A 211 0.01 21.07 0.46
CA MET A 211 -0.65 22.22 1.10
C MET A 211 -2.10 21.92 1.51
N ARG A 212 -2.85 21.20 0.68
CA ARG A 212 -4.25 20.83 1.00
C ARG A 212 -4.34 19.99 2.27
N ASP A 213 -3.37 19.09 2.50
CA ASP A 213 -3.33 18.23 3.68
C ASP A 213 -2.96 19.07 4.91
N ALA A 214 -2.00 20.00 4.77
CA ALA A 214 -1.64 20.97 5.82
C ALA A 214 -2.82 21.85 6.26
N GLU A 215 -3.58 22.42 5.31
CA GLU A 215 -4.77 23.22 5.59
C GLU A 215 -5.88 22.39 6.24
N SER A 216 -6.03 21.12 5.84
CA SER A 216 -7.00 20.20 6.44
C SER A 216 -6.64 19.82 7.87
N LEU A 217 -5.34 19.69 8.18
CA LEU A 217 -4.85 19.50 9.54
C LEU A 217 -5.08 20.76 10.37
N LEU A 218 -4.72 21.94 9.85
CA LEU A 218 -4.93 23.21 10.55
C LEU A 218 -6.41 23.44 10.90
N ASP A 219 -7.33 23.10 10.01
CA ASP A 219 -8.79 23.23 10.25
C ASP A 219 -9.23 22.44 11.50
N ARG A 220 -8.63 21.27 11.75
CA ARG A 220 -8.87 20.48 12.97
C ARG A 220 -8.27 21.15 14.20
N LEU A 221 -7.08 21.74 14.07
CA LEU A 221 -6.35 22.39 15.17
C LEU A 221 -6.98 23.73 15.58
N LEU A 222 -7.72 24.38 14.69
CA LEU A 222 -8.49 25.59 15.04
C LEU A 222 -9.54 25.35 16.13
N LEU A 223 -9.93 24.09 16.39
CA LEU A 223 -10.84 23.71 17.46
C LEU A 223 -10.20 23.74 18.86
N LEU A 224 -8.86 23.73 18.93
CA LEU A 224 -8.13 23.87 20.19
C LEU A 224 -8.20 25.31 20.67
N GLU A 225 -8.08 25.54 21.99
CA GLU A 225 -7.95 26.91 22.53
C GLU A 225 -6.58 27.50 22.16
N GLU A 226 -5.52 26.74 22.44
CA GLU A 226 -4.13 27.09 22.14
C GLU A 226 -3.50 26.07 21.19
N ILE A 227 -2.77 26.55 20.18
CA ILE A 227 -2.08 25.72 19.19
C ILE A 227 -0.59 25.65 19.57
N THR A 228 -0.30 24.90 20.63
CA THR A 228 1.07 24.58 21.08
C THR A 228 1.50 23.21 20.56
N LEU A 229 2.81 22.94 20.53
CA LEU A 229 3.33 21.66 20.04
C LEU A 229 2.69 20.46 20.76
N ALA A 230 2.69 20.50 22.09
CA ALA A 230 2.14 19.42 22.92
C ALA A 230 0.64 19.17 22.65
N ARG A 231 -0.15 20.25 22.47
CA ARG A 231 -1.59 20.13 22.17
C ARG A 231 -1.84 19.61 20.77
N VAL A 232 -1.00 19.96 19.80
CA VAL A 232 -1.07 19.43 18.44
C VAL A 232 -0.73 17.94 18.42
N GLU A 233 0.31 17.52 19.13
CA GLU A 233 0.68 16.10 19.25
C GLU A 233 -0.46 15.29 19.89
N GLU A 234 -1.03 15.78 20.98
CA GLU A 234 -2.19 15.18 21.66
C GLU A 234 -3.40 15.08 20.72
N ALA A 235 -3.77 16.18 20.04
CA ALA A 235 -4.92 16.23 19.14
C ALA A 235 -4.77 15.33 17.90
N LEU A 236 -3.53 15.11 17.43
CA LEU A 236 -3.24 14.23 16.30
C LEU A 236 -2.95 12.79 16.72
N GLY A 237 -2.94 12.48 18.02
CA GLY A 237 -2.62 11.15 18.54
C GLY A 237 -1.18 10.74 18.23
N LEU A 238 -0.27 11.71 18.18
CA LEU A 238 1.15 11.48 17.94
C LEU A 238 1.85 11.19 19.27
N PRO A 239 2.67 10.13 19.34
CA PRO A 239 3.41 9.82 20.54
C PRO A 239 4.45 10.92 20.84
N PRO A 240 4.65 11.26 22.13
CA PRO A 240 5.58 12.31 22.52
C PRO A 240 7.02 11.94 22.16
N LYS A 241 7.80 12.94 21.73
CA LYS A 241 9.18 12.76 21.29
C LYS A 241 10.05 12.09 22.35
N GLU A 242 9.91 12.48 23.61
CA GLU A 242 10.68 11.91 24.73
C GLU A 242 10.40 10.41 24.92
N GLY A 243 9.14 10.00 24.70
CA GLY A 243 8.75 8.59 24.76
C GLY A 243 9.38 7.76 23.64
N LEU A 244 9.41 8.31 22.42
CA LEU A 244 10.06 7.68 21.27
C LEU A 244 11.58 7.63 21.40
N GLU A 245 12.21 8.70 21.90
CA GLU A 245 13.64 8.72 22.20
C GLU A 245 14.01 7.70 23.27
N GLY A 246 13.21 7.59 24.34
CA GLY A 246 13.40 6.56 25.36
C GLY A 246 13.28 5.13 24.82
N LEU A 247 12.38 4.91 23.87
CA LEU A 247 12.22 3.63 23.18
C LEU A 247 13.43 3.32 22.28
N ALA A 248 13.90 4.31 21.51
CA ALA A 248 15.09 4.18 20.67
C ALA A 248 16.34 3.86 21.51
N GLU A 249 16.55 4.58 22.61
CA GLU A 249 17.69 4.35 23.52
C GLU A 249 17.66 2.94 24.12
N ALA A 250 16.48 2.45 24.53
CA ALA A 250 16.35 1.08 25.03
C ALA A 250 16.72 0.03 23.96
N LEU A 251 16.35 0.27 22.70
CA LEU A 251 16.75 -0.58 21.58
C LEU A 251 18.26 -0.53 21.34
N PHE A 252 18.88 0.65 21.36
CA PHE A 252 20.32 0.83 21.17
C PHE A 252 21.15 0.13 22.25
N GLN A 253 20.64 0.10 23.49
CA GLN A 253 21.28 -0.59 24.61
C GLN A 253 21.02 -2.11 24.59
N GLY A 254 20.19 -2.62 23.67
CA GLY A 254 19.74 -4.01 23.67
C GLY A 254 18.78 -4.37 24.82
N ASP A 255 18.35 -3.40 25.62
CA ASP A 255 17.43 -3.59 26.75
C ASP A 255 15.99 -3.75 26.27
N THR A 256 15.70 -5.00 25.93
CA THR A 256 14.41 -5.38 25.37
C THR A 256 13.30 -5.33 26.39
N GLY A 257 13.60 -5.63 27.66
CA GLY A 257 12.62 -5.55 28.74
C GLY A 257 12.11 -4.11 28.89
N ARG A 258 13.03 -3.14 28.92
CA ARG A 258 12.70 -1.72 28.96
C ARG A 258 11.97 -1.25 27.70
N ALA A 259 12.43 -1.66 26.51
CA ALA A 259 11.78 -1.27 25.26
C ALA A 259 10.31 -1.72 25.20
N LEU A 260 10.02 -2.98 25.55
CA LEU A 260 8.65 -3.51 25.58
C LEU A 260 7.79 -2.85 26.67
N ALA A 261 8.36 -2.56 27.84
CA ALA A 261 7.65 -1.86 28.91
C ALA A 261 7.25 -0.43 28.49
N LEU A 262 8.16 0.33 27.87
CA LEU A 262 7.89 1.66 27.35
C LEU A 262 6.82 1.63 26.24
N ALA A 263 6.93 0.67 25.32
CA ALA A 263 5.95 0.50 24.25
C ALA A 263 4.55 0.18 24.79
N ARG A 264 4.44 -0.70 25.79
CA ARG A 264 3.16 -1.01 26.48
C ARG A 264 2.59 0.21 27.18
N ALA A 265 3.44 1.01 27.84
CA ALA A 265 3.00 2.23 28.51
C ALA A 265 2.44 3.26 27.52
N LEU A 266 3.09 3.44 26.37
CA LEU A 266 2.60 4.33 25.30
C LEU A 266 1.33 3.78 24.66
N TYR A 267 1.25 2.47 24.41
CA TYR A 267 0.03 1.83 23.89
C TYR A 267 -1.15 1.99 24.85
N ALA A 268 -0.93 1.83 26.15
CA ALA A 268 -1.96 2.01 27.18
C ALA A 268 -2.46 3.46 27.30
N GLN A 269 -1.66 4.45 26.88
CA GLN A 269 -2.07 5.85 26.77
C GLN A 269 -2.93 6.13 25.52
N GLY A 270 -3.14 5.14 24.64
CA GLY A 270 -3.99 5.26 23.46
C GLY A 270 -3.24 5.54 22.16
N PHE A 271 -1.90 5.56 22.15
CA PHE A 271 -1.14 5.75 20.92
C PHE A 271 -1.21 4.52 20.02
N ALA A 272 -1.58 4.74 18.76
CA ALA A 272 -1.68 3.67 17.78
C ALA A 272 -0.30 3.04 17.49
N PRO A 273 -0.19 1.70 17.39
CA PRO A 273 1.07 1.01 17.05
C PRO A 273 1.77 1.58 15.81
N ARG A 274 1.00 1.94 14.78
CA ARG A 274 1.55 2.52 13.55
C ARG A 274 2.19 3.89 13.79
N SER A 275 1.58 4.72 14.63
CA SER A 275 2.14 6.02 15.01
C SER A 275 3.42 5.86 15.83
N LEU A 276 3.47 4.86 16.71
CA LEU A 276 4.67 4.55 17.51
C LEU A 276 5.83 4.09 16.63
N VAL A 277 5.59 3.14 15.72
CA VAL A 277 6.62 2.64 14.80
C VAL A 277 7.06 3.74 13.82
N GLY A 278 6.11 4.51 13.27
CA GLY A 278 6.42 5.64 12.39
C GLY A 278 7.24 6.73 13.08
N GLY A 279 6.88 7.09 14.32
CA GLY A 279 7.65 8.04 15.12
C GLY A 279 9.04 7.51 15.48
N LEU A 280 9.16 6.23 15.80
CA LEU A 280 10.45 5.59 16.08
C LEU A 280 11.36 5.59 14.84
N LEU A 281 10.82 5.32 13.65
CA LEU A 281 11.56 5.44 12.37
C LEU A 281 12.16 6.84 12.18
N GLU A 282 11.40 7.88 12.49
CA GLU A 282 11.85 9.27 12.41
C GLU A 282 12.99 9.57 13.39
N VAL A 283 12.91 9.08 14.63
CA VAL A 283 13.98 9.19 15.62
C VAL A 283 15.25 8.47 15.15
N LEU A 284 15.13 7.23 14.66
CA LEU A 284 16.26 6.46 14.15
C LEU A 284 16.90 7.11 12.92
N ARG A 285 16.09 7.70 12.03
CA ARG A 285 16.59 8.48 10.89
C ARG A 285 17.41 9.70 11.35
N GLY A 286 16.95 10.40 12.39
CA GLY A 286 17.70 11.49 13.01
C GLY A 286 19.07 11.05 13.52
N HIS A 287 19.13 9.90 14.22
CA HIS A 287 20.39 9.31 14.66
C HIS A 287 21.30 8.89 13.50
N LEU A 288 20.74 8.37 12.40
CA LEU A 288 21.50 8.01 11.20
C LEU A 288 22.17 9.25 10.58
N TYR A 289 21.44 10.35 10.41
CA TYR A 289 22.04 11.59 9.90
C TYR A 289 23.11 12.14 10.81
N ALA A 290 22.85 12.19 12.13
CA ALA A 290 23.86 12.60 13.10
C ALA A 290 25.11 11.70 13.03
N LYS A 291 24.96 10.39 12.81
CA LYS A 291 26.06 9.44 12.68
C LYS A 291 26.89 9.70 11.41
N VAL A 292 26.24 9.89 10.27
CA VAL A 292 26.89 10.20 8.98
C VAL A 292 27.65 11.53 9.03
N GLU A 293 27.17 12.49 9.81
CA GLU A 293 27.86 13.77 10.07
C GLU A 293 29.02 13.66 11.09
N GLY A 294 29.36 12.45 11.54
CA GLY A 294 30.48 12.20 12.48
C GLY A 294 30.07 12.15 13.95
N GLY A 295 28.78 12.06 14.24
CA GLY A 295 28.24 11.98 15.61
C GLY A 295 28.54 10.65 16.32
N LYS A 296 28.39 10.67 17.65
CA LYS A 296 28.43 9.47 18.50
C LYS A 296 27.07 8.77 18.48
N GLY A 297 27.05 7.45 18.63
CA GLY A 297 25.82 6.65 18.62
C GLY A 297 26.00 5.26 18.01
N PRO A 298 24.92 4.49 17.85
CA PRO A 298 24.91 3.17 17.23
C PRO A 298 25.50 3.21 15.81
N SER A 299 25.91 2.05 15.28
CA SER A 299 26.47 2.01 13.93
C SER A 299 25.42 2.33 12.86
N GLU A 300 25.88 2.84 11.71
CA GLU A 300 25.03 3.06 10.54
C GLU A 300 24.36 1.76 10.08
N VAL A 301 25.08 0.63 10.15
CA VAL A 301 24.58 -0.69 9.73
C VAL A 301 23.42 -1.13 10.63
N ALA A 302 23.57 -0.99 11.96
CA ALA A 302 22.52 -1.35 12.90
C ALA A 302 21.30 -0.45 12.77
N LEU A 303 21.50 0.86 12.59
CA LEU A 303 20.42 1.83 12.35
C LEU A 303 19.64 1.50 11.08
N ILE A 304 20.32 1.25 9.96
CA ILE A 304 19.68 0.88 8.68
C ILE A 304 18.90 -0.44 8.81
N ALA A 305 19.49 -1.45 9.47
CA ALA A 305 18.83 -2.73 9.68
C ALA A 305 17.57 -2.60 10.57
N ALA A 306 17.64 -1.79 11.63
CA ALA A 306 16.51 -1.53 12.50
C ALA A 306 15.41 -0.75 11.76
N MET A 307 15.77 0.28 11.01
CA MET A 307 14.80 1.04 10.19
C MET A 307 14.11 0.15 9.15
N LYS A 308 14.84 -0.78 8.51
CA LYS A 308 14.25 -1.76 7.60
C LYS A 308 13.22 -2.66 8.31
N ALA A 309 13.54 -3.15 9.51
CA ALA A 309 12.62 -3.97 10.30
C ALA A 309 11.35 -3.19 10.69
N LEU A 310 11.48 -1.92 11.07
CA LEU A 310 10.33 -1.06 11.38
C LEU A 310 9.46 -0.78 10.14
N ASP A 311 10.07 -0.57 8.97
CA ASP A 311 9.35 -0.35 7.70
C ASP A 311 8.53 -1.59 7.29
N GLU A 312 9.15 -2.77 7.32
CA GLU A 312 8.44 -4.04 7.12
C GLU A 312 7.35 -4.26 8.17
N GLY A 313 7.61 -3.84 9.41
CA GLY A 313 6.67 -3.87 10.52
C GLY A 313 5.45 -2.97 10.29
N LEU A 314 5.62 -1.78 9.71
CA LEU A 314 4.51 -0.88 9.37
C LEU A 314 3.54 -1.53 8.37
N GLU A 315 4.06 -2.26 7.38
CA GLU A 315 3.22 -2.98 6.43
C GLU A 315 2.39 -4.06 7.13
N ARG A 316 2.97 -4.80 8.08
CA ARG A 316 2.24 -5.80 8.87
C ARG A 316 1.17 -5.15 9.75
N LEU A 317 1.51 -4.05 10.41
CA LEU A 317 0.60 -3.30 11.27
C LEU A 317 -0.56 -2.67 10.51
N SER A 318 -0.45 -2.51 9.18
CA SER A 318 -1.58 -2.08 8.34
C SER A 318 -2.73 -3.11 8.31
N ARG A 319 -2.42 -4.39 8.52
CA ARG A 319 -3.40 -5.49 8.51
C ARG A 319 -3.94 -5.83 9.89
N ARG A 320 -3.11 -5.66 10.94
CA ARG A 320 -3.46 -5.90 12.35
C ARG A 320 -2.68 -4.93 13.23
N SER A 321 -3.36 -3.93 13.78
CA SER A 321 -2.75 -2.91 14.63
C SER A 321 -3.07 -3.17 16.11
N ASP A 322 -2.38 -4.16 16.70
CA ASP A 322 -2.52 -4.54 18.10
C ASP A 322 -1.17 -4.47 18.84
N ALA A 323 -1.23 -4.62 20.18
CA ALA A 323 -0.04 -4.59 21.03
C ALA A 323 0.96 -5.70 20.66
N LEU A 324 0.48 -6.90 20.32
CA LEU A 324 1.35 -8.01 19.92
C LEU A 324 2.15 -7.68 18.66
N GLY A 325 1.49 -7.10 17.65
CA GLY A 325 2.16 -6.63 16.44
C GLY A 325 3.24 -5.60 16.74
N LEU A 326 2.97 -4.65 17.64
CA LEU A 326 3.96 -3.67 18.09
C LEU A 326 5.18 -4.34 18.74
N GLU A 327 4.94 -5.28 19.66
CA GLU A 327 6.02 -5.98 20.37
C GLU A 327 6.92 -6.77 19.40
N VAL A 328 6.34 -7.48 18.44
CA VAL A 328 7.09 -8.24 17.42
C VAL A 328 7.98 -7.30 16.60
N VAL A 329 7.42 -6.17 16.14
CA VAL A 329 8.17 -5.19 15.34
C VAL A 329 9.34 -4.61 16.12
N LEU A 330 9.15 -4.30 17.41
CA LEU A 330 10.22 -3.78 18.27
C LEU A 330 11.30 -4.83 18.55
N LEU A 331 10.92 -6.10 18.71
CA LEU A 331 11.87 -7.19 18.88
C LEU A 331 12.77 -7.34 17.64
N GLU A 332 12.19 -7.32 16.45
CA GLU A 332 12.93 -7.40 15.19
C GLU A 332 13.85 -6.18 15.00
N ALA A 333 13.36 -4.98 15.29
CA ALA A 333 14.14 -3.74 15.21
C ALA A 333 15.27 -3.67 16.25
N GLY A 334 15.16 -4.38 17.37
CA GLY A 334 16.19 -4.46 18.41
C GLY A 334 17.34 -5.43 18.11
N LEU A 335 17.16 -6.40 17.22
CA LEU A 335 18.16 -7.44 16.91
C LEU A 335 19.53 -6.86 16.48
N PRO A 336 19.61 -5.86 15.58
CA PRO A 336 20.88 -5.33 15.09
C PRO A 336 21.74 -4.69 16.19
N PHE A 337 21.13 -4.11 17.21
CA PHE A 337 21.85 -3.44 18.31
C PHE A 337 22.40 -4.45 19.34
N ARG A 338 21.74 -5.60 19.50
CA ARG A 338 22.24 -6.67 20.38
C ARG A 338 23.54 -7.29 19.85
N THR A 339 23.66 -7.43 18.54
CA THR A 339 24.85 -8.03 17.91
C THR A 339 26.10 -7.15 18.01
N GLU A 340 25.94 -5.84 18.23
CA GLU A 340 27.07 -4.91 18.44
C GLU A 340 27.54 -4.85 19.90
N GLY A 341 26.66 -5.16 20.85
CA GLY A 341 26.91 -5.06 22.30
C GLY A 341 27.54 -6.28 22.96
N THR A 342 27.69 -7.41 22.27
CA THR A 342 28.36 -8.61 22.82
C THR A 342 29.87 -8.58 22.53
N PRO A 343 30.75 -8.39 23.54
CA PRO A 343 32.13 -8.86 23.40
C PRO A 343 32.09 -10.38 23.22
N ALA A 344 32.83 -10.89 22.22
CA ALA A 344 33.06 -12.33 22.11
C ALA A 344 33.55 -12.86 23.46
N PRO A 345 32.98 -13.95 24.00
CA PRO A 345 33.48 -14.52 25.24
C PRO A 345 34.96 -14.87 25.03
N PRO A 346 35.86 -14.56 26.00
CA PRO A 346 37.26 -14.95 25.87
C PRO A 346 37.31 -16.48 25.76
N PRO A 347 38.24 -17.03 24.95
CA PRO A 347 38.38 -18.48 24.84
C PRO A 347 38.67 -19.03 26.24
N SER A 348 37.69 -19.75 26.79
CA SER A 348 37.84 -20.49 28.05
C SER A 348 39.01 -21.45 27.88
N LYS A 349 40.06 -21.24 28.68
CA LYS A 349 41.18 -22.18 28.81
C LYS A 349 40.63 -23.53 29.24
N ALA A 350 40.49 -24.45 28.30
CA ALA A 350 40.18 -25.84 28.59
C ALA A 350 41.41 -26.47 29.26
N GLU A 351 41.33 -26.65 30.57
CA GLU A 351 42.25 -27.52 31.31
C GLU A 351 42.08 -28.96 30.80
N ALA A 352 43.21 -29.54 30.41
CA ALA A 352 43.30 -30.90 29.90
C ALA A 352 42.88 -31.92 30.97
N ARG A 353 41.90 -32.77 30.64
CA ARG A 353 41.69 -34.04 31.33
C ARG A 353 42.34 -35.18 30.53
N PRO A 354 42.92 -36.20 31.20
CA PRO A 354 43.67 -37.26 30.53
C PRO A 354 42.77 -38.16 29.68
N LEU A 355 43.30 -38.57 28.52
CA LEU A 355 42.68 -39.45 27.53
C LEU A 355 42.57 -40.89 28.05
N GLU A 356 41.36 -41.44 28.03
CA GLU A 356 41.12 -42.89 28.01
C GLU A 356 41.33 -43.45 26.58
N PRO A 357 41.73 -44.73 26.43
CA PRO A 357 42.20 -45.29 25.16
C PRO A 357 41.07 -45.43 24.12
N PRO A 358 41.42 -45.43 22.82
CA PRO A 358 40.44 -45.33 21.74
C PRO A 358 39.62 -46.61 21.63
N LYS A 359 38.28 -46.47 21.72
CA LYS A 359 37.36 -47.45 21.14
C LYS A 359 37.25 -47.19 19.64
N ASP A 360 37.16 -48.29 18.91
CA ASP A 360 37.22 -48.43 17.45
C ASP A 360 36.48 -47.36 16.64
N PRO A 361 36.94 -47.04 15.41
CA PRO A 361 36.38 -45.96 14.61
C PRO A 361 34.92 -46.26 14.24
N ALA A 362 34.04 -45.32 14.59
CA ALA A 362 32.72 -45.24 13.99
C ALA A 362 32.86 -45.04 12.46
N PRO A 363 31.96 -45.62 11.65
CA PRO A 363 32.04 -45.53 10.19
C PRO A 363 31.90 -44.06 9.73
N PRO A 364 32.45 -43.70 8.55
CA PRO A 364 32.51 -42.31 8.11
C PRO A 364 31.10 -41.74 7.97
N ALA A 365 30.93 -40.51 8.47
CA ALA A 365 29.76 -39.69 8.20
C ALA A 365 29.61 -39.54 6.68
N GLN A 366 28.47 -39.97 6.15
CA GLN A 366 28.13 -39.81 4.74
C GLN A 366 28.10 -38.33 4.39
N GLU A 367 28.90 -37.94 3.40
CA GLU A 367 28.91 -36.59 2.83
C GLU A 367 27.50 -36.24 2.36
N ALA A 368 26.97 -35.10 2.81
CA ALA A 368 25.69 -34.59 2.35
C ALA A 368 25.75 -34.40 0.82
N PRO A 369 24.74 -34.87 0.05
CA PRO A 369 24.81 -34.86 -1.40
C PRO A 369 24.87 -33.42 -1.97
N PRO A 370 25.47 -33.20 -3.15
CA PRO A 370 25.59 -31.89 -3.78
C PRO A 370 24.23 -31.35 -4.31
N VAL A 371 23.33 -31.02 -3.39
CA VAL A 371 21.96 -30.52 -3.65
C VAL A 371 21.98 -29.25 -4.51
N ARG A 372 22.97 -28.39 -4.31
CA ARG A 372 23.09 -27.12 -5.05
C ARG A 372 23.42 -27.34 -6.53
N ALA A 373 24.29 -28.30 -6.86
CA ALA A 373 24.65 -28.62 -8.23
C ALA A 373 23.46 -29.19 -9.03
N PHE A 374 22.59 -29.96 -8.36
CA PHE A 374 21.37 -30.47 -8.97
C PHE A 374 20.35 -29.38 -9.27
N LEU A 375 20.12 -28.46 -8.32
CA LEU A 375 19.19 -27.35 -8.53
C LEU A 375 19.66 -26.37 -9.62
N ASP A 376 20.97 -26.20 -9.79
CA ASP A 376 21.55 -25.33 -10.82
C ASP A 376 21.55 -25.98 -12.22
N ALA A 377 21.55 -27.31 -12.31
CA ALA A 377 21.44 -28.06 -13.57
C ALA A 377 20.01 -28.15 -14.13
N LEU A 378 18.98 -27.79 -13.34
CA LEU A 378 17.58 -27.81 -13.75
C LEU A 378 17.17 -26.54 -14.51
N LYS A 379 16.31 -26.68 -15.52
CA LYS A 379 15.66 -25.54 -16.18
C LYS A 379 14.88 -24.70 -15.13
N PRO A 380 14.81 -23.37 -15.26
CA PRO A 380 14.21 -22.48 -14.25
C PRO A 380 12.79 -22.88 -13.80
N THR A 381 11.98 -23.41 -14.72
CA THR A 381 10.62 -23.89 -14.43
C THR A 381 10.62 -25.15 -13.55
N LEU A 382 11.52 -26.11 -13.81
CA LEU A 382 11.64 -27.33 -13.01
C LEU A 382 12.31 -27.06 -11.65
N ARG A 383 13.27 -26.14 -11.61
CA ARG A 383 13.93 -25.69 -10.38
C ARG A 383 12.93 -25.12 -9.38
N ALA A 384 11.94 -24.35 -9.84
CA ALA A 384 10.89 -23.80 -8.98
C ALA A 384 10.07 -24.89 -8.28
N PHE A 385 9.86 -26.04 -8.94
CA PHE A 385 9.10 -27.15 -8.35
C PHE A 385 9.94 -28.02 -7.42
N VAL A 386 11.25 -28.17 -7.68
CA VAL A 386 12.12 -29.10 -6.93
C VAL A 386 12.85 -28.43 -5.76
N ARG A 387 12.99 -27.10 -5.74
CA ARG A 387 13.72 -26.37 -4.68
C ARG A 387 13.17 -26.61 -3.27
N GLU A 388 11.88 -26.90 -3.16
CA GLU A 388 11.18 -27.09 -1.88
C GLU A 388 11.12 -28.58 -1.47
N ALA A 389 11.83 -29.47 -2.18
CA ALA A 389 11.95 -30.89 -1.86
C ALA A 389 13.15 -31.15 -0.95
N GLU A 390 12.97 -32.02 0.04
CA GLU A 390 14.08 -32.64 0.76
C GLU A 390 14.66 -33.76 -0.11
N ILE A 391 15.96 -33.68 -0.37
CA ILE A 391 16.65 -34.60 -1.27
C ILE A 391 17.45 -35.61 -0.44
N ALA A 392 17.15 -36.89 -0.59
CA ALA A 392 17.89 -37.98 0.01
C ALA A 392 18.41 -38.94 -1.06
N LEU A 393 19.60 -39.48 -0.86
CA LEU A 393 20.23 -40.47 -1.73
C LEU A 393 20.34 -41.78 -0.98
N GLU A 394 19.70 -42.81 -1.49
CA GLU A 394 19.83 -44.16 -0.93
C GLU A 394 20.22 -45.12 -2.07
N GLY A 395 21.50 -45.50 -2.10
CA GLY A 395 22.06 -46.35 -3.15
C GLY A 395 22.02 -45.70 -4.54
N ASP A 396 21.37 -46.38 -5.49
CA ASP A 396 21.26 -45.97 -6.90
C ASP A 396 19.93 -45.22 -7.18
N THR A 397 19.26 -44.74 -6.11
CA THR A 397 17.96 -44.07 -6.18
C THR A 397 17.99 -42.71 -5.48
N LEU A 398 17.54 -41.67 -6.18
CA LEU A 398 17.33 -40.34 -5.62
C LEU A 398 15.88 -40.21 -5.12
N TYR A 399 15.70 -39.78 -3.88
CA TYR A 399 14.39 -39.52 -3.28
C TYR A 399 14.15 -38.01 -3.17
N LEU A 400 13.05 -37.55 -3.76
CA LEU A 400 12.54 -36.19 -3.59
C LEU A 400 11.31 -36.23 -2.68
N ARG A 401 11.48 -35.81 -1.43
CA ARG A 401 10.41 -35.81 -0.42
C ARG A 401 9.82 -34.41 -0.30
N PHE A 402 8.51 -34.30 -0.50
CA PHE A 402 7.80 -33.02 -0.46
C PHE A 402 6.97 -32.89 0.82
N PRO A 403 7.08 -31.77 1.55
CA PRO A 403 6.20 -31.48 2.69
C PRO A 403 4.73 -31.41 2.27
N GLU A 404 3.81 -31.83 3.14
CA GLU A 404 2.38 -31.94 2.82
C GLU A 404 1.75 -30.61 2.37
N ALA A 405 2.23 -29.49 2.92
CA ALA A 405 1.84 -28.13 2.54
C ALA A 405 2.19 -27.73 1.10
N LYS A 406 3.00 -28.55 0.39
CA LYS A 406 3.49 -28.29 -0.98
C LYS A 406 2.99 -29.35 -1.97
N ALA A 407 1.77 -29.85 -1.79
CA ALA A 407 1.15 -30.86 -2.67
C ALA A 407 1.16 -30.50 -4.18
N PHE A 408 1.04 -29.20 -4.52
CA PHE A 408 1.14 -28.73 -5.91
C PHE A 408 2.53 -28.97 -6.53
N HIS A 409 3.59 -28.77 -5.74
CA HIS A 409 4.98 -28.94 -6.21
C HIS A 409 5.31 -30.42 -6.37
N HIS A 410 4.82 -31.26 -5.46
CA HIS A 410 4.88 -32.73 -5.57
C HIS A 410 4.22 -33.23 -6.85
N GLN A 411 2.98 -32.78 -7.14
CA GLN A 411 2.24 -33.21 -8.33
C GLN A 411 2.94 -32.78 -9.63
N LYS A 412 3.47 -31.55 -9.68
CA LYS A 412 4.25 -31.06 -10.83
C LYS A 412 5.59 -31.78 -10.99
N ALA A 413 6.26 -32.13 -9.90
CA ALA A 413 7.50 -32.92 -9.95
C ALA A 413 7.24 -34.34 -10.48
N LEU A 414 6.12 -34.97 -10.10
CA LEU A 414 5.68 -36.27 -10.64
C LEU A 414 5.40 -36.21 -12.15
N GLU A 415 4.66 -35.19 -12.60
CA GLU A 415 4.34 -34.98 -14.03
C GLU A 415 5.62 -34.81 -14.87
N HIS A 416 6.67 -34.24 -14.29
CA HIS A 416 7.94 -33.99 -14.97
C HIS A 416 9.07 -34.98 -14.59
N ARG A 417 8.74 -36.12 -13.95
CA ARG A 417 9.71 -37.14 -13.49
C ARG A 417 10.64 -37.61 -14.61
N ALA A 418 10.12 -37.78 -15.83
CA ALA A 418 10.89 -38.20 -17.00
C ALA A 418 11.98 -37.19 -17.41
N ALA A 419 11.79 -35.91 -17.12
CA ALA A 419 12.77 -34.86 -17.38
C ALA A 419 13.76 -34.65 -16.21
N LEU A 420 13.41 -35.09 -15.01
CA LEU A 420 14.24 -34.99 -13.80
C LEU A 420 15.25 -36.14 -13.69
N LEU A 421 14.88 -37.35 -14.12
CA LEU A 421 15.73 -38.54 -14.04
C LEU A 421 17.09 -38.40 -14.77
N PRO A 422 17.19 -37.85 -16.00
CA PRO A 422 18.47 -37.70 -16.69
C PRO A 422 19.43 -36.73 -15.98
N VAL A 423 18.88 -35.66 -15.39
CA VAL A 423 19.66 -34.67 -14.64
C VAL A 423 20.10 -35.24 -13.30
N ALA A 424 19.24 -36.02 -12.64
CA ALA A 424 19.58 -36.74 -11.41
C ALA A 424 20.67 -37.78 -11.66
N ALA A 425 20.58 -38.55 -12.76
CA ALA A 425 21.59 -39.52 -13.17
C ALA A 425 22.94 -38.85 -13.47
N GLN A 426 22.94 -37.66 -14.10
CA GLN A 426 24.15 -36.92 -14.41
C GLN A 426 24.85 -36.35 -13.16
N VAL A 427 24.07 -35.83 -12.20
CA VAL A 427 24.63 -35.12 -11.03
C VAL A 427 24.94 -36.07 -9.87
N PHE A 428 24.12 -37.11 -9.69
CA PHE A 428 24.23 -38.03 -8.55
C PHE A 428 24.56 -39.47 -8.94
N GLY A 429 24.66 -39.79 -10.24
CA GLY A 429 24.98 -41.14 -10.71
C GLY A 429 23.86 -42.17 -10.55
N VAL A 430 22.62 -41.73 -10.26
CA VAL A 430 21.48 -42.61 -9.95
C VAL A 430 20.79 -43.19 -11.19
N ARG A 431 20.28 -44.42 -11.10
CA ARG A 431 19.46 -45.08 -12.14
C ARG A 431 17.96 -44.95 -11.89
N ALA A 432 17.54 -44.56 -10.69
CA ALA A 432 16.15 -44.39 -10.35
C ALA A 432 15.89 -43.06 -9.60
N LEU A 433 14.68 -42.54 -9.78
CA LEU A 433 14.20 -41.32 -9.12
C LEU A 433 12.83 -41.63 -8.51
N GLU A 434 12.70 -41.54 -7.20
CA GLU A 434 11.44 -41.66 -6.48
C GLU A 434 10.99 -40.30 -5.93
N ILE A 435 9.72 -40.00 -6.12
CA ILE A 435 9.11 -38.75 -5.66
C ILE A 435 8.03 -39.14 -4.66
N GLN A 436 8.23 -38.74 -3.41
CA GLN A 436 7.39 -39.15 -2.29
C GLN A 436 6.73 -37.91 -1.67
N LYS A 437 5.47 -38.07 -1.28
CA LYS A 437 4.77 -37.10 -0.43
C LYS A 437 5.09 -37.47 1.03
N GLY A 438 5.42 -36.51 1.88
CA GLY A 438 5.62 -36.79 3.30
C GLY A 438 4.33 -37.34 3.93
N GLU A 439 4.36 -38.57 4.42
CA GLU A 439 3.28 -39.20 5.19
C GLU A 439 3.71 -39.33 6.66
N GLY A 440 2.82 -38.94 7.58
CA GLY A 440 2.94 -39.22 9.00
C GLY A 440 2.87 -40.72 9.30
N ALA A 441 3.49 -41.11 10.41
CA ALA A 441 3.71 -42.50 10.83
C ALA A 441 2.51 -43.46 10.67
N GLU A 442 2.81 -44.60 10.04
CA GLU A 442 2.17 -45.92 10.05
C GLU A 442 0.63 -46.04 10.06
N LYS A 443 0.09 -46.65 8.98
CA LYS A 443 -1.06 -47.56 9.08
C LYS A 443 -0.84 -48.84 8.28
N LYS A 444 -1.01 -49.97 8.98
CA LYS A 444 -1.08 -51.34 8.45
C LYS A 444 -2.22 -51.49 7.42
N SER A 445 -1.91 -52.22 6.37
CA SER A 445 -2.78 -52.64 5.24
C SER A 445 -3.78 -53.76 5.67
N PRO A 446 -4.62 -54.33 4.78
CA PRO A 446 -5.75 -53.77 4.04
C PRO A 446 -7.04 -54.61 4.20
N LEU A 447 -8.22 -54.06 3.90
CA LEU A 447 -9.39 -54.89 3.52
C LEU A 447 -10.25 -54.16 2.47
N THR A 448 -10.12 -54.65 1.23
CA THR A 448 -11.13 -54.88 0.17
C THR A 448 -12.40 -54.03 0.07
N ALA A 449 -12.60 -53.49 -1.13
CA ALA A 449 -13.83 -52.91 -1.68
C ALA A 449 -15.02 -53.92 -1.69
N PRO A 450 -16.26 -53.44 -1.92
CA PRO A 450 -16.72 -53.46 -3.31
C PRO A 450 -17.57 -52.26 -3.76
N GLU A 451 -17.36 -51.97 -5.05
CA GLU A 451 -18.28 -51.58 -6.13
C GLU A 451 -19.56 -50.74 -5.91
N SER A 452 -19.64 -49.78 -6.83
CA SER A 452 -20.75 -48.91 -7.18
C SER A 452 -22.05 -49.63 -7.58
N THR A 453 -23.18 -49.02 -7.26
CA THR A 453 -24.38 -49.10 -8.12
C THR A 453 -24.96 -47.72 -8.40
N LYS A 454 -25.18 -47.48 -9.69
CA LYS A 454 -25.86 -46.35 -10.33
C LYS A 454 -27.33 -46.26 -9.87
N LYS A 455 -27.89 -45.05 -9.81
CA LYS A 455 -28.97 -44.58 -10.73
C LYS A 455 -29.68 -43.30 -10.27
N ALA A 456 -29.84 -42.42 -11.26
CA ALA A 456 -31.05 -41.69 -11.65
C ALA A 456 -31.72 -40.70 -10.68
N SER A 457 -31.67 -39.42 -11.07
CA SER A 457 -32.72 -38.42 -10.79
C SER A 457 -33.98 -38.70 -11.60
N PRO A 458 -35.16 -38.22 -11.16
CA PRO A 458 -35.86 -37.16 -11.90
C PRO A 458 -36.63 -36.19 -10.94
N PRO A 459 -37.56 -35.30 -11.37
CA PRO A 459 -37.26 -33.89 -11.54
C PRO A 459 -38.22 -32.91 -10.80
N ARG A 460 -37.93 -31.61 -10.99
CA ARG A 460 -38.63 -30.37 -10.59
C ARG A 460 -40.17 -30.43 -10.47
N GLY A 461 -40.68 -29.70 -9.47
CA GLY A 461 -42.06 -29.18 -9.41
C GLY A 461 -42.13 -27.84 -8.65
N LEU A 462 -42.82 -26.87 -9.24
CA LEU A 462 -43.06 -25.49 -8.79
C LEU A 462 -44.03 -25.39 -7.60
N ARG A 463 -43.93 -24.31 -6.80
CA ARG A 463 -45.02 -23.47 -6.22
C ARG A 463 -44.48 -22.62 -5.05
N GLU A 464 -44.48 -21.29 -5.18
CA GLU A 464 -45.54 -20.32 -4.84
C GLU A 464 -45.59 -19.94 -3.35
N GLU A 465 -45.57 -18.63 -3.13
CA GLU A 465 -45.49 -17.89 -1.87
C GLU A 465 -46.78 -17.96 -1.04
N LEU A 466 -46.66 -17.78 0.28
CA LEU A 466 -47.59 -17.01 1.14
C LEU A 466 -46.98 -16.86 2.57
N PRO A 467 -46.96 -15.66 3.18
CA PRO A 467 -46.63 -15.44 4.61
C PRO A 467 -47.91 -15.65 5.46
N PRO A 468 -47.90 -15.83 6.82
CA PRO A 468 -47.46 -14.81 7.77
C PRO A 468 -47.13 -15.28 9.22
N SER A 469 -47.00 -14.28 10.11
CA SER A 469 -47.29 -14.28 11.55
C SER A 469 -46.11 -14.36 12.52
N GLN A 470 -45.92 -13.22 13.21
CA GLN A 470 -45.09 -13.05 14.38
C GLN A 470 -45.80 -13.64 15.61
N SER A 471 -45.04 -14.27 16.50
CA SER A 471 -45.44 -14.56 17.88
C SER A 471 -44.28 -14.17 18.81
N PRO A 472 -44.55 -13.64 20.02
CA PRO A 472 -43.54 -13.04 20.90
C PRO A 472 -42.66 -14.11 21.59
N PRO A 473 -41.44 -13.77 22.02
CA PRO A 473 -40.54 -14.73 22.65
C PRO A 473 -40.96 -15.05 24.11
N PRO A 474 -40.70 -16.27 24.61
CA PRO A 474 -40.91 -16.64 26.02
C PRO A 474 -39.78 -16.09 26.92
N PRO A 475 -40.00 -16.00 28.25
CA PRO A 475 -39.05 -15.41 29.19
C PRO A 475 -37.80 -16.30 29.41
N PRO A 476 -36.68 -15.72 29.88
CA PRO A 476 -35.43 -16.47 30.04
C PRO A 476 -35.52 -17.48 31.19
N ARG A 477 -35.02 -18.70 30.95
CA ARG A 477 -34.85 -19.75 31.98
C ARG A 477 -33.50 -19.58 32.67
N GLU A 478 -33.50 -19.82 33.97
CA GLU A 478 -32.37 -19.75 34.90
C GLU A 478 -31.15 -20.59 34.47
N GLU A 479 -29.97 -20.01 34.64
CA GLU A 479 -28.67 -20.63 34.36
C GLU A 479 -28.31 -21.68 35.42
N ALA A 480 -28.32 -22.97 35.05
CA ALA A 480 -27.59 -24.01 35.78
C ALA A 480 -26.14 -24.04 35.27
N LYS A 481 -25.18 -23.72 36.14
CA LYS A 481 -23.74 -23.80 35.86
C LYS A 481 -23.25 -25.25 35.99
N ASP A 482 -23.03 -25.92 34.87
CA ASP A 482 -22.19 -27.13 34.85
C ASP A 482 -20.69 -26.75 34.91
N PRO A 483 -19.87 -27.45 35.72
CA PRO A 483 -18.43 -27.18 35.81
C PRO A 483 -17.68 -27.61 34.54
N LEU A 484 -16.58 -26.92 34.22
CA LEU A 484 -15.71 -27.26 33.09
C LEU A 484 -15.01 -28.61 33.32
N PRO A 485 -14.85 -29.46 32.29
CA PRO A 485 -13.99 -30.64 32.38
C PRO A 485 -12.51 -30.22 32.41
N GLU A 486 -11.73 -30.91 33.23
CA GLU A 486 -10.28 -30.74 33.34
C GLU A 486 -9.58 -31.34 32.11
N ALA A 487 -8.93 -30.46 31.33
CA ALA A 487 -8.05 -30.69 30.16
C ALA A 487 -8.70 -30.90 28.76
N PRO A 488 -8.28 -30.14 27.73
CA PRO A 488 -8.65 -30.40 26.33
C PRO A 488 -7.45 -30.85 25.48
N GLU A 489 -7.61 -31.90 24.67
CA GLU A 489 -6.63 -32.27 23.62
C GLU A 489 -7.15 -32.10 22.18
N ASP A 490 -8.38 -31.63 21.97
CA ASP A 490 -8.90 -31.37 20.62
C ASP A 490 -9.56 -29.97 20.47
N PRO A 491 -9.00 -29.08 19.62
CA PRO A 491 -9.51 -27.73 19.37
C PRO A 491 -10.96 -27.70 18.85
N GLU A 492 -11.37 -28.72 18.10
CA GLU A 492 -12.71 -28.76 17.50
C GLU A 492 -13.79 -29.00 18.58
N THR A 493 -13.47 -29.83 19.57
CA THR A 493 -14.33 -30.11 20.72
C THR A 493 -14.53 -28.87 21.59
N LEU A 494 -13.47 -28.06 21.78
CA LEU A 494 -13.53 -26.81 22.55
C LEU A 494 -14.39 -25.75 21.86
N LEU A 495 -14.26 -25.62 20.53
CA LEU A 495 -15.04 -24.71 19.69
C LEU A 495 -16.54 -25.05 19.69
N ARG A 496 -16.89 -26.34 19.64
CA ARG A 496 -18.29 -26.78 19.72
C ARG A 496 -18.89 -26.52 21.11
N HIS A 497 -18.09 -26.65 22.17
CA HIS A 497 -18.53 -26.37 23.53
C HIS A 497 -18.78 -24.87 23.74
N LEU A 498 -17.89 -24.00 23.24
CA LEU A 498 -18.05 -22.55 23.27
C LEU A 498 -19.24 -22.07 22.42
N ALA A 499 -19.42 -22.63 21.22
CA ALA A 499 -20.55 -22.29 20.34
C ALA A 499 -21.92 -22.62 20.98
N ARG A 500 -22.01 -23.74 21.72
CA ARG A 500 -23.23 -24.11 22.48
C ARG A 500 -23.52 -23.15 23.63
N ARG A 501 -22.50 -22.73 24.41
CA ARG A 501 -22.69 -21.81 25.55
C ARG A 501 -23.07 -20.40 25.12
N LEU A 502 -22.54 -19.91 24.01
CA LEU A 502 -22.79 -18.55 23.52
C LEU A 502 -24.01 -18.44 22.59
N GLY A 503 -24.79 -19.52 22.42
CA GLY A 503 -26.01 -19.54 21.61
C GLY A 503 -25.78 -19.33 20.10
N GLY A 504 -24.54 -19.42 19.61
CA GLY A 504 -24.19 -19.18 18.22
C GLY A 504 -24.27 -20.44 17.35
N ARG A 505 -24.86 -20.35 16.16
CA ARG A 505 -24.69 -21.37 15.11
C ARG A 505 -23.35 -21.14 14.41
N LEU A 506 -22.48 -22.15 14.39
CA LEU A 506 -21.26 -22.15 13.57
C LEU A 506 -21.64 -22.16 12.09
N LEU A 507 -21.54 -21.01 11.43
CA LEU A 507 -21.68 -20.90 9.97
C LEU A 507 -20.33 -21.18 9.31
N TRP A 508 -20.25 -22.25 8.54
CA TRP A 508 -19.12 -22.51 7.66
C TRP A 508 -19.22 -21.61 6.42
N VAL A 509 -18.27 -20.69 6.28
CA VAL A 509 -18.13 -19.88 5.06
C VAL A 509 -17.53 -20.78 3.98
N ARG A 510 -18.33 -21.17 2.98
CA ARG A 510 -17.82 -21.73 1.73
C ARG A 510 -17.02 -20.63 1.01
N LYS A 511 -15.80 -20.97 0.56
CA LYS A 511 -15.02 -20.13 -0.38
C LYS A 511 -15.90 -19.73 -1.58
N PRO A 512 -15.83 -18.48 -2.05
CA PRO A 512 -16.52 -18.09 -3.27
C PRO A 512 -15.97 -18.91 -4.45
N ARG A 513 -16.87 -19.39 -5.32
CA ARG A 513 -16.51 -19.93 -6.63
C ARG A 513 -15.89 -18.79 -7.44
N ALA A 514 -14.71 -19.04 -8.00
CA ALA A 514 -14.09 -18.16 -8.98
C ALA A 514 -15.02 -18.06 -10.20
N GLU A 515 -15.16 -16.85 -10.73
CA GLU A 515 -15.90 -16.52 -11.94
C GLU A 515 -15.38 -17.33 -13.14
N GLU A 516 -16.33 -17.77 -13.97
CA GLU A 516 -16.12 -18.51 -15.21
C GLU A 516 -15.30 -17.65 -16.17
N ALA A 517 -14.07 -18.10 -16.46
CA ALA A 517 -13.26 -17.56 -17.54
C ALA A 517 -13.86 -18.01 -18.88
N GLU A 518 -14.08 -17.03 -19.75
CA GLU A 518 -14.54 -17.14 -21.13
C GLU A 518 -13.77 -18.22 -21.92
N GLU A 519 -14.52 -18.96 -22.74
CA GLU A 519 -14.01 -20.00 -23.64
C GLU A 519 -12.98 -19.45 -24.64
N PRO A 520 -11.88 -20.17 -24.93
CA PRO A 520 -10.97 -19.79 -26.00
C PRO A 520 -11.62 -20.07 -27.37
N LEU A 521 -11.70 -19.03 -28.20
CA LEU A 521 -12.04 -19.11 -29.62
C LEU A 521 -11.10 -20.08 -30.35
N SER A 522 -11.69 -20.91 -31.20
CA SER A 522 -11.06 -21.99 -31.98
C SER A 522 -10.11 -21.50 -33.07
N GLU A 523 -9.00 -22.22 -33.26
CA GLU A 523 -7.94 -22.01 -34.27
C GLU A 523 -8.34 -22.38 -35.73
N ASP A 524 -9.62 -22.29 -36.12
CA ASP A 524 -10.09 -22.69 -37.46
C ASP A 524 -10.57 -21.52 -38.36
N GLU A 525 -10.30 -20.26 -38.01
CA GLU A 525 -10.51 -19.11 -38.92
C GLU A 525 -9.19 -18.54 -39.43
N ILE A 526 -8.39 -19.40 -40.07
CA ILE A 526 -7.35 -18.98 -41.04
C ILE A 526 -7.97 -19.07 -42.43
N GLY A 527 -8.36 -17.92 -42.98
CA GLY A 527 -8.72 -17.73 -44.38
C GLY A 527 -8.14 -16.42 -44.88
N GLY A 528 -6.90 -16.46 -45.37
CA GLY A 528 -6.19 -15.29 -45.90
C GLY A 528 -6.73 -14.79 -47.25
N ASN A 529 -6.39 -13.54 -47.53
CA ASN A 529 -5.99 -12.91 -48.81
C ASN A 529 -5.82 -11.41 -48.46
N GLY A 530 -4.68 -10.74 -48.62
CA GLY A 530 -3.67 -10.87 -49.66
C GLY A 530 -3.66 -9.56 -50.46
N ILE A 531 -2.77 -8.63 -50.06
CA ILE A 531 -1.93 -7.67 -50.82
C ILE A 531 -1.43 -6.60 -49.85
#